data_AF-A0A8U0A1Y0-F1
#
_entry.id   AF-A0A8U0A1Y0-F1
#
_cell.length_a   1.000
_cell.length_b   1.000
_cell.length_c   1.000
_cell.angle_alpha   90.00
_cell.angle_beta   90.00
_cell.angle_gamma   90.00
#
_symmetry.space_group_name_H-M   'P 1'
#
loop_
_entity.id
_entity.type
_entity.pdbx_description
1 polymer ?
#
loop_
_entity_poly.entity_id
_entity_poly.type
_entity_poly.pdbx_seq_one_letter_code
_entity_poly.pdbx_strand_id
1 'polypeptide(L)'
;MSINTGRVVDTAIAVGVADEKMLEPSGPDPYRTSTESVDPYDVLKTLIEIRHPDRDADKLQEAMIRYFEGGLQVISGEIEENGYFDYEKYLPEDISGLRL
;
A
#
# COMPACT_ATOMS: atom_id res chain seq x y z
N MET A 1 10.96 -15.64 14.49
CA MET A 1 9.72 -14.85 14.41
C MET A 1 9.53 -14.54 12.93
N SER A 2 8.54 -15.14 12.26
CA SER A 2 8.30 -14.87 10.84
C SER A 2 7.61 -13.52 10.73
N ILE A 3 8.25 -12.53 10.11
CA ILE A 3 7.58 -11.29 9.74
C ILE A 3 6.55 -11.67 8.68
N ASN A 4 5.27 -11.40 8.95
CA ASN A 4 4.22 -11.63 7.97
C ASN A 4 4.36 -10.58 6.86
N THR A 5 5.07 -10.94 5.80
CA THR A 5 5.44 -10.04 4.68
C THR A 5 4.22 -9.43 4.00
N GLY A 6 3.07 -10.13 3.97
CA GLY A 6 1.82 -9.58 3.41
C GLY A 6 1.38 -8.31 4.14
N ARG A 7 1.40 -8.30 5.48
CA ARG A 7 1.00 -7.12 6.27
C ARG A 7 1.87 -5.88 6.01
N VAL A 8 3.15 -6.08 5.68
CA VAL A 8 4.05 -4.97 5.33
C VAL A 8 3.68 -4.38 3.98
N VAL A 9 3.34 -5.23 3.00
CA VAL A 9 2.91 -4.79 1.67
C VAL A 9 1.58 -4.05 1.74
N ASP A 10 0.60 -4.56 2.49
CA ASP A 10 -0.70 -3.90 2.65
C ASP A 10 -0.56 -2.52 3.28
N THR A 11 0.26 -2.43 4.34
CA THR A 11 0.52 -1.16 5.03
C THR A 11 1.20 -0.18 4.09
N ALA A 12 2.22 -0.61 3.34
CA ALA A 12 2.92 0.25 2.39
C ALA A 12 1.99 0.72 1.26
N ILE A 13 1.17 -0.14 0.67
CA ILE A 13 0.21 0.28 -0.36
C ILE A 13 -0.81 1.28 0.22
N ALA A 14 -1.37 1.00 1.39
CA ALA A 14 -2.33 1.90 2.04
C ALA A 14 -1.72 3.29 2.32
N VAL A 15 -0.50 3.34 2.82
CA VAL A 15 0.24 4.59 3.06
C VAL A 15 0.52 5.32 1.75
N GLY A 16 1.00 4.61 0.72
CA GLY A 16 1.25 5.21 -0.59
C GLY A 16 -0.03 5.78 -1.23
N VAL A 17 -1.17 5.10 -1.06
CA VAL A 17 -2.47 5.60 -1.52
C VAL A 17 -2.90 6.84 -0.72
N ALA A 18 -2.77 6.80 0.60
CA ALA A 18 -3.16 7.91 1.48
C ALA A 18 -2.31 9.17 1.28
N ASP A 19 -1.00 9.02 1.05
CA ASP A 19 -0.06 10.11 0.77
C ASP A 19 0.00 10.48 -0.72
N GLU A 20 -0.80 9.81 -1.57
CA GLU A 20 -0.80 9.93 -3.04
C GLU A 20 0.58 9.72 -3.68
N LYS A 21 1.46 8.98 -3.01
CA LYS A 21 2.85 8.80 -3.41
C LYS A 21 2.99 7.59 -4.31
N MET A 22 3.28 7.86 -5.59
CA MET A 22 3.57 6.84 -6.59
C MET A 22 5.02 6.98 -7.06
N LEU A 23 5.84 5.97 -6.82
CA LEU A 23 7.23 5.94 -7.28
C LEU A 23 7.42 4.88 -8.35
N GLU A 24 8.39 5.11 -9.24
CA GLU A 24 8.83 4.06 -10.14
C GLU A 24 9.49 2.93 -9.34
N PRO A 25 9.27 1.65 -9.71
CA PRO A 25 9.85 0.52 -9.00
C PRO A 25 11.38 0.60 -8.99
N SER A 26 11.99 0.33 -7.84
CA SER A 26 13.43 0.48 -7.64
C SER A 26 14.27 -0.70 -8.18
N GLY A 27 13.63 -1.76 -8.66
CA GLY A 27 14.29 -2.96 -9.21
C GLY A 27 13.34 -3.92 -9.94
N PRO A 28 13.86 -5.04 -10.50
CA PRO A 28 13.02 -6.06 -11.12
C PRO A 28 12.07 -6.66 -10.07
N ASP A 29 10.77 -6.57 -10.35
CA ASP A 29 9.64 -6.94 -9.48
C ASP A 29 9.93 -8.17 -8.60
N PRO A 30 10.35 -7.97 -7.32
CA PRO A 30 10.56 -9.08 -6.40
C PRO A 30 9.23 -9.62 -5.86
N TYR A 31 8.12 -8.95 -6.16
CA TYR A 31 6.76 -9.24 -5.69
C TYR A 31 5.90 -9.87 -6.78
N ARG A 32 6.51 -10.63 -7.69
CA ARG A 32 5.85 -11.64 -8.54
C ARG A 32 5.02 -12.69 -7.79
N THR A 33 4.92 -12.59 -6.47
CA THR A 33 3.81 -13.11 -5.67
C THR A 33 2.49 -12.62 -6.24
N SER A 34 1.58 -13.52 -6.59
CA SER A 34 0.27 -13.16 -7.14
C SER A 34 -0.41 -12.11 -6.25
N THR A 35 -1.15 -11.19 -6.86
CA THR A 35 -2.00 -10.22 -6.13
C THR A 35 -2.89 -10.93 -5.11
N GLU A 36 -3.29 -12.17 -5.35
CA GLU A 36 -4.02 -13.03 -4.41
C GLU A 36 -3.28 -13.31 -3.09
N SER A 37 -1.93 -13.31 -3.07
CA SER A 37 -1.16 -13.55 -1.84
C SER A 37 -0.93 -12.29 -1.02
N VAL A 38 -1.00 -11.13 -1.67
CA VAL A 38 -0.81 -9.81 -1.06
C VAL A 38 -2.16 -9.27 -0.61
N ASP A 39 -3.20 -9.45 -1.41
CA ASP A 39 -4.54 -8.94 -1.17
C ASP A 39 -5.56 -10.10 -1.16
N PRO A 40 -5.54 -10.96 -0.12
CA PRO A 40 -6.40 -12.14 -0.07
C PRO A 40 -7.89 -11.83 -0.01
N TYR A 41 -8.26 -10.56 0.23
CA TYR A 41 -9.64 -10.09 0.35
C TYR A 41 -10.01 -9.05 -0.73
N ASP A 42 -9.17 -8.86 -1.75
CA ASP A 42 -9.35 -7.85 -2.82
C ASP A 42 -9.55 -6.39 -2.31
N VAL A 43 -9.14 -6.08 -1.08
CA VAL A 43 -9.32 -4.76 -0.44
C VAL A 43 -8.40 -3.72 -1.09
N LEU A 44 -7.13 -4.05 -1.28
CA LEU A 44 -6.16 -3.13 -1.89
C LEU A 44 -6.50 -2.90 -3.36
N LYS A 45 -6.87 -3.96 -4.08
CA LYS A 45 -7.37 -3.88 -5.44
C LYS A 45 -8.59 -2.97 -5.52
N THR A 46 -9.57 -3.15 -4.63
CA THR A 46 -10.76 -2.29 -4.57
C THR A 46 -10.40 -0.82 -4.33
N LEU A 47 -9.48 -0.53 -3.40
CA LEU A 47 -9.02 0.84 -3.12
C LEU A 47 -8.38 1.49 -4.35
N ILE A 48 -7.56 0.73 -5.09
CA ILE A 48 -6.90 1.22 -6.30
C ILE A 48 -7.90 1.39 -7.46
N GLU A 49 -8.85 0.48 -7.63
CA GLU A 49 -9.94 0.59 -8.61
C GLU A 49 -10.81 1.82 -8.36
N ILE A 50 -11.16 2.11 -7.11
CA ILE A 50 -11.89 3.34 -6.74
C ILE A 50 -11.08 4.59 -7.13
N ARG A 51 -9.77 4.57 -6.91
CA ARG A 51 -8.88 5.71 -7.23
C ARG A 51 -8.62 5.85 -8.73
N HIS A 52 -8.66 4.74 -9.48
CA HIS A 52 -8.32 4.66 -10.91
C HIS A 52 -9.39 3.90 -11.71
N PRO A 53 -10.63 4.42 -11.81
CA PRO A 53 -11.77 3.68 -12.37
C PRO A 53 -11.62 3.34 -13.86
N ASP A 54 -10.77 4.07 -14.59
CA ASP A 54 -10.58 3.92 -16.04
C ASP A 54 -9.38 3.04 -16.41
N ARG A 55 -8.67 2.45 -15.43
CA ARG A 55 -7.48 1.62 -15.69
C ARG A 55 -7.86 0.16 -15.91
N ASP A 56 -7.20 -0.45 -16.90
CA ASP A 56 -7.22 -1.89 -17.11
C ASP A 56 -6.41 -2.64 -16.04
N ALA A 57 -6.57 -3.96 -15.97
CA ALA A 57 -5.96 -4.79 -14.94
C ALA A 57 -4.43 -4.64 -14.85
N ASP A 58 -3.74 -4.55 -15.99
CA ASP A 58 -2.28 -4.40 -16.05
C ASP A 58 -1.87 -3.04 -15.46
N LYS A 59 -2.58 -1.98 -15.82
CA LYS A 59 -2.33 -0.62 -15.27
C LYS A 59 -2.72 -0.47 -13.80
N LEU A 60 -3.66 -1.26 -13.31
CA LEU A 60 -4.00 -1.33 -11.89
C LEU A 60 -2.88 -2.02 -11.11
N GLN A 61 -2.32 -3.11 -11.64
CA GLN A 61 -1.16 -3.78 -11.06
C GLN A 61 0.05 -2.85 -11.01
N GLU A 62 0.34 -2.13 -12.10
CA GLU A 62 1.39 -1.10 -12.11
C GLU A 62 1.13 -0.03 -11.04
N ALA A 63 -0.12 0.43 -10.90
CA ALA A 63 -0.47 1.40 -9.87
C ALA A 63 -0.16 0.86 -8.46
N MET A 64 -0.54 -0.40 -8.17
CA MET A 64 -0.27 -1.05 -6.88
C MET A 64 1.22 -1.08 -6.55
N ILE A 65 2.07 -1.49 -7.51
CA ILE A 65 3.53 -1.55 -7.31
C ILE A 65 4.08 -0.15 -7.01
N ARG A 66 3.61 0.86 -7.74
CA ARG A 66 4.08 2.24 -7.57
C ARG A 66 3.66 2.84 -6.22
N TYR A 67 2.44 2.52 -5.76
CA TYR A 67 1.99 2.92 -4.42
C TYR A 67 2.74 2.17 -3.32
N PHE A 68 3.03 0.89 -3.51
CA PHE A 68 3.85 0.12 -2.58
C PHE A 68 5.22 0.78 -2.36
N GLU A 69 5.93 1.10 -3.45
CA GLU A 69 7.24 1.76 -3.39
C GLU A 69 7.15 3.16 -2.79
N GLY A 70 6.12 3.92 -3.17
CA GLY A 70 5.83 5.22 -2.59
C GLY A 70 5.63 5.16 -1.08
N GLY A 71 4.79 4.24 -0.61
CA GLY A 71 4.51 4.06 0.81
C GLY A 71 5.71 3.55 1.61
N LEU A 72 6.55 2.66 1.05
CA LEU A 72 7.82 2.29 1.68
C LEU A 72 8.73 3.52 1.89
N GLN A 73 8.79 4.42 0.90
CA GLN A 73 9.59 5.64 1.05
C GLN A 73 9.03 6.57 2.15
N VAL A 74 7.71 6.69 2.28
CA VAL A 74 7.08 7.45 3.38
C VAL A 74 7.45 6.83 4.73
N ILE A 75 7.24 5.52 4.87
CA ILE A 75 7.52 4.78 6.12
C ILE A 75 8.99 4.92 6.50
N SER A 76 9.91 4.70 5.56
CA SER A 76 11.35 4.82 5.80
C SER A 76 11.72 6.25 6.21
N GLY A 77 11.18 7.25 5.51
CA GLY A 77 11.43 8.66 5.81
C GLY A 77 10.98 9.04 7.23
N GLU A 78 9.80 8.60 7.65
CA GLU A 78 9.33 8.84 9.03
C GLU A 78 10.22 8.18 10.08
N ILE A 79 10.67 6.94 9.84
CA ILE A 79 11.57 6.24 10.77
C ILE A 79 12.92 6.95 10.86
N GLU A 80 13.46 7.42 9.73
CA GLU A 80 14.72 8.16 9.69
C GLU A 80 14.63 9.52 10.40
N GLU A 81 13.52 10.23 10.22
CA GLU A 81 13.32 11.57 10.80
C GLU A 81 12.92 11.53 12.28
N ASN A 82 11.99 10.63 12.65
CA ASN A 82 11.35 10.62 13.96
C ASN A 82 11.81 9.45 14.86
N GLY A 83 12.51 8.45 14.30
CA GLY A 83 12.87 7.21 15.00
C GLY A 83 11.72 6.20 15.08
N TYR A 84 10.55 6.49 14.52
CA TYR A 84 9.39 5.60 14.46
C TYR A 84 8.46 6.00 13.30
N PHE A 85 7.59 5.08 12.89
CA PHE A 85 6.51 5.34 11.93
C PHE A 85 5.18 5.45 12.67
N ASP A 86 4.45 6.55 12.46
CA ASP A 86 3.16 6.80 13.11
C ASP A 86 2.00 6.36 12.22
N TYR A 87 1.61 5.09 12.35
CA TYR A 87 0.52 4.52 11.57
C TYR A 87 -0.83 5.21 11.81
N GLU A 88 -1.06 5.82 12.98
CA GLU A 88 -2.34 6.45 13.31
C GLU A 88 -2.65 7.65 12.41
N LYS A 89 -1.63 8.33 11.86
CA LYS A 89 -1.80 9.43 10.90
C LYS A 89 -2.50 9.04 9.60
N TYR A 90 -2.40 7.76 9.23
CA TYR A 90 -2.92 7.22 7.97
C TYR A 90 -4.23 6.46 8.17
N LEU A 91 -4.73 6.39 9.41
CA LEU A 91 -6.06 5.90 9.68
C LEU A 91 -7.09 6.98 9.28
N PRO A 92 -8.13 6.65 8.51
CA PRO A 92 -9.20 7.59 8.24
C PRO A 92 -9.82 8.05 9.57
N GLU A 93 -10.06 9.35 9.74
CA GLU A 93 -10.58 9.95 10.99
C GLU A 93 -11.92 9.35 11.46
N ASP A 94 -12.61 8.57 10.60
CA ASP A 94 -13.91 7.96 10.88
C ASP A 94 -13.89 6.42 10.79
N ILE A 95 -13.22 5.77 11.74
CA ILE A 95 -13.40 4.32 12.00
C ILE A 95 -14.65 4.09 12.89
N SER A 96 -15.26 5.14 13.44
CA SER A 96 -16.49 5.07 14.24
C SER A 96 -17.73 4.57 13.48
N GLY A 97 -17.73 4.67 12.15
CA GLY A 97 -18.84 4.23 11.29
C GLY A 97 -18.79 2.76 10.87
N LEU A 98 -17.64 2.09 10.94
CA LEU A 98 -17.47 0.68 10.59
C LEU A 98 -17.66 -0.18 11.83
N ARG A 99 -18.92 -0.33 12.26
CA ARG A 99 -19.29 -1.43 13.16
C ARG A 99 -19.22 -2.73 12.37
N LEU A 100 -18.24 -3.57 12.69
CA LEU A 100 -18.24 -5.00 12.36
C LEU A 100 -19.46 -5.70 12.97
#